data_AF-A0AAD6HAJ1-F1
#
_entry.id   AF-A0AAD6HAJ1-F1
#
_cell.length_a   1.000
_cell.length_b   1.000
_cell.length_c   1.000
_cell.angle_alpha   90.00
_cell.angle_beta   90.00
_cell.angle_gamma   90.00
#
_symmetry.space_group_name_H-M   'P 1'
#
loop_
_entity.id
_entity.type
_entity.pdbx_description
1 polymer ?
#
loop_
_entity_poly.entity_id
_entity_poly.type
_entity_poly.pdbx_seq_one_letter_code
_entity_poly.pdbx_strand_id
1 'polypeptide(L)'
;MKLQLHVWGPAFSLPSIEAQCLAAISYCSLALPKDSWELVASSDPSVSPTGELPALQNGSIWVSRFRNIVDYIRKYSNGEWDLDRDLDESDRADNTAFSSFVESRGQALIDLSLYVTSQNYYGNTSPAYGSLLQWPNQWILPPKLHSAAKTRTEHLGLSSLDLQAMEDQRQREHSAAVAAGHIPRNFIQQPRETVSGLLGRTSQQNHFRIDALTGEFFEPLEAMLGQKSSLLAASTPSSLDCVALGYLSLALIPDLTQPWLRDAMRAKAPRLSAYTERMRTSCFGETRIEAVHAFSPESAPPSSLPWRAPGRISVTAVGTTLLSTLADSTPFLSEIRRNNRLKQEVESVDSGLSPRERAAVSMYADASKKDMYVSVAAVVGGVAALVGYMFHAGLIAISSGEDEPEEEEEEFSDYLDSGEQPKVADFLSGL
;
A
#
# COMPACT_ATOMS: atom_id res chain seq x y z
N MET A 1 -0.82 14.05 27.16
CA MET A 1 -0.71 12.85 26.29
C MET A 1 0.18 13.20 25.12
N LYS A 2 1.01 12.26 24.64
CA LYS A 2 1.89 12.47 23.48
C LYS A 2 1.17 12.03 22.20
N LEU A 3 1.48 12.69 21.09
CA LEU A 3 1.01 12.31 19.76
C LEU A 3 1.73 11.05 19.29
N GLN A 4 1.02 10.02 18.84
CA GLN A 4 1.63 8.80 18.33
C GLN A 4 1.49 8.76 16.82
N LEU A 5 2.61 8.65 16.10
CA LEU A 5 2.63 8.51 14.65
C LEU A 5 2.84 7.03 14.30
N HIS A 6 1.83 6.42 13.70
CA HIS A 6 1.85 5.06 13.19
C HIS A 6 2.29 5.06 11.73
N VAL A 7 3.31 4.24 11.44
CA VAL A 7 3.94 4.14 10.12
C VAL A 7 4.20 2.69 9.72
N TRP A 8 4.54 2.48 8.46
CA TRP A 8 5.24 1.26 8.06
C TRP A 8 6.63 1.23 8.68
N GLY A 9 7.12 0.05 9.04
CA GLY A 9 8.40 -0.07 9.72
C GLY A 9 9.64 0.21 8.85
N PRO A 10 10.84 0.21 9.47
CA PRO A 10 12.08 0.58 8.82
C PRO A 10 12.52 -0.36 7.70
N ALA A 11 12.85 0.20 6.55
CA ALA A 11 13.42 -0.55 5.42
C ALA A 11 14.49 0.29 4.72
N PHE A 12 15.43 -0.37 4.04
CA PHE A 12 16.42 0.30 3.20
C PHE A 12 17.26 1.38 3.92
N SER A 13 17.54 1.19 5.22
CA SER A 13 18.19 2.19 6.10
C SER A 13 17.36 3.46 6.36
N LEU A 14 16.09 3.46 6.00
CA LEU A 14 15.13 4.54 6.22
C LEU A 14 14.14 4.19 7.34
N PRO A 15 13.54 5.18 8.00
CA PRO A 15 12.53 4.95 9.05
C PRO A 15 11.29 4.20 8.59
N SER A 16 10.98 4.22 7.29
CA SER A 16 9.79 3.61 6.72
C SER A 16 10.02 3.20 5.26
N ILE A 17 9.30 2.17 4.81
CA ILE A 17 9.31 1.71 3.40
C ILE A 17 8.41 2.55 2.47
N GLU A 18 7.53 3.38 3.03
CA GLU A 18 6.56 4.19 2.28
C GLU A 18 6.91 5.68 2.28
N ALA A 19 6.74 6.33 1.13
CA ALA A 19 7.07 7.74 0.93
C ALA A 19 6.27 8.69 1.83
N GLN A 20 4.95 8.47 1.96
CA GLN A 20 4.08 9.32 2.79
C GLN A 20 4.39 9.17 4.28
N CYS A 21 4.71 7.95 4.75
CA CYS A 21 5.20 7.76 6.11
C CYS A 21 6.50 8.51 6.36
N LEU A 22 7.47 8.46 5.43
CA LEU A 22 8.71 9.22 5.55
C LEU A 22 8.46 10.73 5.60
N ALA A 23 7.49 11.23 4.81
CA ALA A 23 7.07 12.63 4.84
C ALA A 23 6.44 13.03 6.18
N ALA A 24 5.59 12.17 6.76
CA ALA A 24 5.00 12.43 8.06
C ALA A 24 6.05 12.42 9.18
N ILE A 25 7.02 11.50 9.14
CA ILE A 25 8.13 11.43 10.10
C ILE A 25 9.00 12.68 10.00
N SER A 26 9.33 13.13 8.79
CA SER A 26 10.14 14.33 8.60
C SER A 26 9.42 15.59 9.08
N TYR A 27 8.12 15.71 8.80
CA TYR A 27 7.29 16.79 9.34
C TYR A 27 7.30 16.80 10.87
N CYS A 28 7.06 15.65 11.50
CA CYS A 28 7.08 15.55 12.97
C CYS A 28 8.47 15.85 13.56
N SER A 29 9.55 15.40 12.91
CA SER A 29 10.91 15.66 13.37
C SER A 29 11.28 17.15 13.33
N LEU A 30 10.76 17.89 12.35
CA LEU A 30 11.04 19.32 12.16
C LEU A 30 10.11 20.22 12.97
N ALA A 31 8.82 19.90 13.04
CA ALA A 31 7.81 20.77 13.64
C ALA A 31 7.56 20.50 15.13
N LEU A 32 7.69 19.24 15.58
CA LEU A 32 7.32 18.84 16.94
C LEU A 32 8.55 18.75 17.85
N PRO A 33 8.46 19.25 19.10
CA PRO A 33 9.44 18.97 20.13
C PRO A 33 9.60 17.45 20.37
N LYS A 34 10.83 16.99 20.65
CA LYS A 34 11.12 15.54 20.81
C LYS A 34 10.26 14.84 21.87
N ASP A 35 9.84 15.56 22.91
CA ASP A 35 9.06 14.99 24.01
C ASP A 35 7.55 14.97 23.75
N SER A 36 7.06 15.63 22.69
CA SER A 36 5.62 15.74 22.42
C SER A 36 5.05 14.62 21.54
N TRP A 37 5.90 13.77 20.96
CA TRP A 37 5.47 12.71 20.06
C TRP A 37 6.30 11.42 20.17
N GLU A 38 5.71 10.34 19.66
CA GLU A 38 6.30 9.00 19.63
C GLU A 38 6.07 8.37 18.24
N LEU A 39 7.01 7.55 17.78
CA LEU A 39 6.98 6.87 16.49
C LEU A 39 6.74 5.37 16.68
N VAL A 40 5.68 4.83 16.07
CA VAL A 40 5.28 3.43 16.21
C VAL A 40 5.31 2.75 14.83
N ALA A 41 6.16 1.72 14.69
CA ALA A 41 6.19 0.88 13.49
C ALA A 41 5.09 -0.19 13.53
N SER A 42 3.83 0.23 13.39
CA SER A 42 2.69 -0.71 13.39
C SER A 42 2.74 -1.68 12.22
N SER A 43 3.15 -1.23 11.03
CA SER A 43 3.17 -2.04 9.80
C SER A 43 1.85 -2.75 9.49
N ASP A 44 0.74 -2.25 10.03
CA ASP A 44 -0.61 -2.77 9.86
C ASP A 44 -1.57 -1.58 9.70
N PRO A 45 -2.16 -1.39 8.50
CA PRO A 45 -3.11 -0.32 8.25
C PRO A 45 -4.42 -0.45 9.03
N SER A 46 -4.78 -1.66 9.49
CA SER A 46 -6.03 -1.93 10.22
C SER A 46 -6.09 -1.29 11.61
N VAL A 47 -4.94 -0.85 12.14
CA VAL A 47 -4.85 -0.10 13.40
C VAL A 47 -5.58 1.24 13.31
N SER A 48 -5.66 1.82 12.12
CA SER A 48 -6.41 3.05 11.88
C SER A 48 -7.83 2.73 11.41
N PRO A 49 -8.88 3.45 11.88
CA PRO A 49 -10.24 3.31 11.35
C PRO A 49 -10.34 3.57 9.84
N THR A 50 -9.37 4.32 9.29
CA THR A 50 -9.29 4.63 7.86
C THR A 50 -8.64 3.53 7.02
N GLY A 51 -8.00 2.53 7.64
CA GLY A 51 -7.29 1.47 6.93
C GLY A 51 -6.05 1.92 6.15
N GLU A 52 -5.41 3.02 6.55
CA GLU A 52 -4.31 3.66 5.80
C GLU A 52 -3.20 4.12 6.75
N LEU A 53 -1.95 4.02 6.29
CA LEU A 53 -0.78 4.63 6.94
C LEU A 53 -0.21 5.71 5.99
N PRO A 54 0.44 6.76 6.51
CA PRO A 54 0.63 7.10 7.93
C PRO A 54 -0.68 7.51 8.64
N ALA A 55 -0.74 7.23 9.94
CA ALA A 55 -1.84 7.60 10.81
C ALA A 55 -1.34 8.22 12.13
N LEU A 56 -1.91 9.36 12.52
CA LEU A 56 -1.63 10.04 13.78
C LEU A 56 -2.75 9.74 14.79
N GLN A 57 -2.35 9.27 15.97
CA GLN A 57 -3.24 9.02 17.10
C GLN A 57 -3.04 10.09 18.20
N ASN A 58 -4.14 10.68 18.65
CA ASN A 58 -4.20 11.52 19.84
C ASN A 58 -5.33 11.05 20.76
N GLY A 59 -5.03 10.17 21.71
CA GLY A 59 -6.05 9.53 22.54
C GLY A 59 -6.97 8.67 21.67
N SER A 60 -8.26 9.03 21.59
CA SER A 60 -9.27 8.36 20.76
C SER A 60 -9.34 8.89 19.32
N ILE A 61 -8.69 10.01 19.02
CA ILE A 61 -8.77 10.64 17.69
C ILE A 61 -7.71 10.04 16.78
N TRP A 62 -8.14 9.63 15.58
CA TRP A 62 -7.29 9.10 14.51
C TRP A 62 -7.36 10.00 13.28
N VAL A 63 -6.20 10.36 12.74
CA VAL A 63 -6.08 11.16 11.52
C VAL A 63 -5.07 10.52 10.58
N SER A 64 -5.49 10.20 9.36
CA SER A 64 -4.62 9.54 8.37
C SER A 64 -4.46 10.37 7.11
N ARG A 65 -3.43 10.04 6.32
CA ARG A 65 -2.89 10.81 5.18
C ARG A 65 -2.08 12.03 5.62
N PHE A 66 -0.98 12.27 4.92
CA PHE A 66 -0.02 13.33 5.25
C PHE A 66 -0.67 14.72 5.41
N ARG A 67 -1.42 15.20 4.41
CA ARG A 67 -2.04 16.54 4.46
C ARG A 67 -2.97 16.73 5.66
N ASN A 68 -3.79 15.72 5.96
CA ASN A 68 -4.71 15.77 7.09
C ASN A 68 -3.96 15.79 8.42
N ILE A 69 -2.86 15.03 8.53
CA ILE A 69 -1.99 15.01 9.71
C ILE A 69 -1.40 16.40 9.94
N VAL A 70 -0.88 17.05 8.90
CA VAL A 70 -0.35 18.43 8.97
C VAL A 70 -1.42 19.42 9.42
N ASP A 71 -2.61 19.38 8.80
CA ASP A 71 -3.73 20.26 9.17
C ASP A 71 -4.20 20.03 10.62
N TYR A 72 -4.19 18.78 11.08
CA TYR A 72 -4.54 18.44 12.45
C TYR A 72 -3.49 18.97 13.44
N ILE A 73 -2.20 18.78 13.17
CA ILE A 73 -1.10 19.30 13.99
C ILE A 73 -1.16 20.82 14.08
N ARG A 74 -1.44 21.50 12.95
CA ARG A 74 -1.63 22.95 12.92
C ARG A 74 -2.77 23.38 13.84
N LYS A 75 -3.93 22.73 13.76
CA LYS A 75 -5.09 23.03 14.62
C LYS A 75 -4.81 22.73 16.09
N TYR A 76 -4.17 21.61 16.38
CA TYR A 76 -3.84 21.17 17.73
C TYR A 76 -2.88 22.13 18.44
N SER A 77 -1.91 22.68 17.72
CA SER A 77 -0.89 23.59 18.24
C SER A 77 -1.26 25.08 18.16
N ASN A 78 -2.50 25.42 17.78
CA ASN A 78 -2.91 26.81 17.46
C ASN A 78 -1.96 27.51 16.47
N GLY A 79 -1.43 26.74 15.52
CA GLY A 79 -0.49 27.19 14.51
C GLY A 79 0.98 27.16 14.94
N GLU A 80 1.31 26.84 16.20
CA GLU A 80 2.70 26.84 16.70
C GLU A 80 3.62 25.85 15.95
N TRP A 81 3.09 24.69 15.56
CA TRP A 81 3.84 23.62 14.87
C TRP A 81 3.51 23.57 13.37
N ASP A 82 3.36 24.74 12.76
CA ASP A 82 3.12 24.91 11.32
C ASP A 82 4.42 25.31 10.61
N LEU A 83 4.96 24.41 9.79
CA LEU A 83 6.13 24.68 8.95
C LEU A 83 5.83 25.70 7.85
N ASP A 84 4.56 25.84 7.47
CA ASP A 84 4.13 26.69 6.38
C ASP A 84 3.63 28.05 6.87
N ARG A 85 3.82 28.41 8.16
CA ARG A 85 3.27 29.64 8.74
C ARG A 85 3.71 30.90 8.00
N ASP A 86 4.99 30.98 7.68
CA ASP A 86 5.62 32.17 7.11
C ASP A 86 5.62 32.18 5.57
N LEU A 87 4.89 31.26 4.93
CA LEU A 87 4.76 31.22 3.48
C LEU A 87 3.78 32.28 2.96
N ASP A 88 4.24 33.04 1.96
CA ASP A 88 3.43 33.97 1.19
C ASP A 88 2.33 33.24 0.37
N GLU A 89 1.30 33.96 -0.07
CA GLU A 89 0.19 33.37 -0.84
C GLU A 89 0.67 32.65 -2.12
N SER A 90 1.67 33.21 -2.81
CA SER A 90 2.29 32.59 -3.98
C SER A 90 3.02 31.29 -3.59
N ASP A 91 3.83 31.32 -2.53
CA ASP A 91 4.58 30.16 -2.07
C ASP A 91 3.65 29.04 -1.56
N ARG A 92 2.49 29.38 -0.98
CA ARG A 92 1.46 28.40 -0.60
C ARG A 92 0.83 27.73 -1.81
N ALA A 93 0.58 28.48 -2.88
CA ALA A 93 0.09 27.92 -4.14
C ALA A 93 1.14 26.98 -4.75
N ASP A 94 2.41 27.40 -4.78
CA ASP A 94 3.52 26.58 -5.26
C ASP A 94 3.72 25.33 -4.39
N ASN A 95 3.64 25.44 -3.06
CA ASN A 95 3.69 24.30 -2.14
C ASN A 95 2.61 23.26 -2.51
N THR A 96 1.37 23.71 -2.69
CA THR A 96 0.26 22.80 -3.04
C THR A 96 0.46 22.14 -4.40
N ALA A 97 0.88 22.91 -5.41
CA ALA A 97 1.12 22.44 -6.75
C ALA A 97 2.27 21.43 -6.80
N PHE A 98 3.42 21.77 -6.22
CA PHE A 98 4.59 20.90 -6.20
C PHE A 98 4.41 19.69 -5.29
N SER A 99 3.67 19.79 -4.19
CA SER A 99 3.35 18.62 -3.35
C SER A 99 2.52 17.61 -4.15
N SER A 100 1.53 18.09 -4.90
CA SER A 100 0.71 17.24 -5.78
C SER A 100 1.52 16.65 -6.94
N PHE A 101 2.47 17.42 -7.49
CA PHE A 101 3.40 16.95 -8.52
C PHE A 101 4.31 15.85 -7.99
N VAL A 102 4.89 16.03 -6.81
CA VAL A 102 5.78 15.04 -6.17
C VAL A 102 5.03 13.76 -5.84
N GLU A 103 3.84 13.86 -5.24
CA GLU A 103 3.02 12.68 -4.91
C GLU A 103 2.62 11.91 -6.17
N SER A 104 2.19 12.58 -7.23
CA SER A 104 1.72 11.91 -8.45
C SER A 104 2.85 11.29 -9.28
N ARG A 105 3.92 12.05 -9.55
CA ARG A 105 5.05 11.60 -10.40
C ARG A 105 6.06 10.77 -9.63
N GLY A 106 6.35 11.15 -8.39
CA GLY A 106 7.25 10.42 -7.52
C GLY A 106 6.71 9.04 -7.17
N GLN A 107 5.42 8.90 -6.88
CA GLN A 107 4.83 7.59 -6.59
C GLN A 107 4.97 6.63 -7.76
N ALA A 108 4.72 7.09 -8.98
CA ALA A 108 4.86 6.25 -10.18
C ALA A 108 6.30 5.73 -10.37
N LEU A 109 7.31 6.57 -10.13
CA LEU A 109 8.72 6.17 -10.24
C LEU A 109 9.13 5.18 -9.14
N ILE A 110 8.68 5.41 -7.90
CA ILE A 110 8.93 4.49 -6.78
C ILE A 110 8.23 3.15 -7.04
N ASP A 111 6.98 3.17 -7.51
CA ASP A 111 6.23 1.97 -7.87
C ASP A 111 6.96 1.16 -8.94
N LEU A 112 7.44 1.84 -10.00
CA LEU A 112 8.24 1.20 -11.06
C LEU A 112 9.53 0.57 -10.52
N SER A 113 10.23 1.28 -9.63
CA SER A 113 11.53 0.86 -9.11
C SER A 113 11.44 -0.26 -8.07
N LEU A 114 10.58 -0.11 -7.07
CA LEU A 114 10.49 -1.04 -5.92
C LEU A 114 9.57 -2.23 -6.16
N TYR A 115 8.49 -2.06 -6.93
CA TYR A 115 7.45 -3.08 -7.07
C TYR A 115 7.43 -3.67 -8.48
N VAL A 116 7.36 -2.85 -9.54
CA VAL A 116 7.21 -3.38 -10.91
C VAL A 116 8.48 -4.08 -11.41
N THR A 117 9.66 -3.56 -11.06
CA THR A 117 10.94 -4.20 -11.42
C THR A 117 11.12 -5.47 -10.59
N SER A 118 10.97 -6.65 -11.19
CA SER A 118 10.96 -7.92 -10.47
C SER A 118 12.25 -8.22 -9.71
N GLN A 119 13.41 -7.87 -10.24
CA GLN A 119 14.70 -8.06 -9.56
C GLN A 119 14.74 -7.27 -8.25
N ASN A 120 14.22 -6.04 -8.25
CA ASN A 120 14.14 -5.21 -7.05
C ASN A 120 13.06 -5.74 -6.10
N TYR A 121 11.91 -6.15 -6.63
CA TYR A 121 10.82 -6.66 -5.81
C TYR A 121 11.20 -7.95 -5.07
N TYR A 122 11.67 -8.97 -5.78
CA TYR A 122 12.04 -10.25 -5.17
C TYR A 122 13.35 -10.19 -4.40
N GLY A 123 14.32 -9.38 -4.86
CA GLY A 123 15.64 -9.26 -4.22
C GLY A 123 15.65 -8.35 -2.99
N ASN A 124 14.81 -7.31 -2.96
CA ASN A 124 14.90 -6.25 -1.95
C ASN A 124 13.55 -5.97 -1.26
N THR A 125 12.48 -5.66 -2.01
CA THR A 125 11.22 -5.15 -1.45
C THR A 125 10.40 -6.20 -0.70
N SER A 126 10.16 -7.36 -1.30
CA SER A 126 9.40 -8.45 -0.67
C SER A 126 10.10 -9.00 0.58
N PRO A 127 11.44 -9.21 0.59
CA PRO A 127 12.16 -9.54 1.82
C PRO A 127 12.08 -8.44 2.89
N ALA A 128 12.11 -7.16 2.50
CA ALA A 128 11.95 -6.05 3.44
C ALA A 128 10.56 -6.05 4.09
N TYR A 129 9.49 -6.32 3.34
CA TYR A 129 8.17 -6.52 3.97
C TYR A 129 8.13 -7.78 4.84
N GLY A 130 8.80 -8.85 4.45
CA GLY A 130 8.86 -10.08 5.24
C GLY A 130 9.50 -9.91 6.62
N SER A 131 10.43 -8.97 6.78
CA SER A 131 11.03 -8.66 8.10
C SER A 131 10.20 -7.68 8.93
N LEU A 132 9.35 -6.87 8.28
CA LEU A 132 8.50 -5.88 8.93
C LEU A 132 7.15 -6.42 9.39
N LEU A 133 6.57 -7.31 8.60
CA LEU A 133 5.22 -7.80 8.79
C LEU A 133 5.22 -9.04 9.67
N GLN A 134 4.27 -9.11 10.59
CA GLN A 134 4.03 -10.32 11.34
C GLN A 134 3.18 -11.29 10.51
N TRP A 135 3.23 -12.58 10.88
CA TRP A 135 2.33 -13.57 10.33
C TRP A 135 0.87 -13.16 10.61
N PRO A 136 -0.05 -13.25 9.63
CA PRO A 136 0.07 -13.82 8.28
C PRO A 136 0.39 -12.78 7.18
N ASN A 137 0.43 -11.49 7.56
CA ASN A 137 0.53 -10.36 6.63
C ASN A 137 1.77 -10.41 5.74
N GLN A 138 2.85 -11.04 6.19
CA GLN A 138 4.05 -11.31 5.40
C GLN A 138 3.78 -11.98 4.04
N TRP A 139 2.71 -12.76 3.89
CA TRP A 139 2.36 -13.46 2.64
C TRP A 139 1.21 -12.82 1.88
N ILE A 140 0.42 -11.99 2.57
CA ILE A 140 -0.81 -11.41 2.03
C ILE A 140 -0.53 -10.03 1.44
N LEU A 141 0.15 -9.17 2.22
CA LEU A 141 0.31 -7.76 1.85
C LEU A 141 1.28 -7.55 0.69
N PRO A 142 2.48 -8.17 0.63
CA PRO A 142 3.41 -7.89 -0.47
C PRO A 142 2.82 -8.16 -1.86
N PRO A 143 2.14 -9.31 -2.12
CA PRO A 143 1.46 -9.53 -3.39
C PRO A 143 0.35 -8.52 -3.68
N LYS A 144 -0.45 -8.13 -2.68
CA LYS A 144 -1.50 -7.11 -2.82
C LYS A 144 -0.88 -5.77 -3.23
N LEU A 145 0.17 -5.32 -2.53
CA LEU A 145 0.89 -4.07 -2.81
C LEU A 145 1.55 -4.09 -4.20
N HIS A 146 2.17 -5.21 -4.57
CA HIS A 146 2.74 -5.42 -5.90
C HIS A 146 1.70 -5.29 -7.01
N SER A 147 0.55 -5.93 -6.86
CA SER A 147 -0.54 -5.84 -7.83
C SER A 147 -1.09 -4.41 -7.95
N ALA A 148 -1.26 -3.71 -6.82
CA ALA A 148 -1.72 -2.33 -6.80
C ALA A 148 -0.73 -1.38 -7.50
N ALA A 149 0.57 -1.56 -7.26
CA ALA A 149 1.61 -0.78 -7.94
C ALA A 149 1.64 -1.04 -9.46
N LYS A 150 1.43 -2.30 -9.88
CA LYS A 150 1.31 -2.64 -11.31
C LYS A 150 0.10 -1.97 -11.95
N THR A 151 -1.06 -1.97 -11.29
CA THR A 151 -2.26 -1.28 -11.78
C THR A 151 -2.05 0.24 -11.88
N ARG A 152 -1.42 0.87 -10.88
CA ARG A 152 -1.13 2.32 -10.92
C ARG A 152 -0.21 2.71 -12.06
N THR A 153 0.76 1.87 -12.40
CA THR A 153 1.78 2.16 -13.43
C THR A 153 1.46 1.58 -14.81
N GLU A 154 0.33 0.89 -14.96
CA GLU A 154 -0.06 0.20 -16.19
C GLU A 154 -0.13 1.15 -17.41
N HIS A 155 -0.65 2.36 -17.20
CA HIS A 155 -0.78 3.39 -18.24
C HIS A 155 0.57 3.86 -18.83
N LEU A 156 1.68 3.63 -18.14
CA LEU A 156 3.02 3.97 -18.63
C LEU A 156 3.54 2.95 -19.66
N GLY A 157 2.90 1.79 -19.77
CA GLY A 157 3.28 0.74 -20.72
C GLY A 157 4.67 0.17 -20.45
N LEU A 158 5.15 0.26 -19.20
CA LEU A 158 6.46 -0.20 -18.75
C LEU A 158 6.43 -1.58 -18.09
N SER A 159 5.30 -2.27 -18.13
CA SER A 159 5.13 -3.63 -17.58
C SER A 159 6.08 -4.66 -18.21
N SER A 160 6.65 -4.37 -19.39
CA SER A 160 7.67 -5.20 -20.06
C SER A 160 9.07 -5.16 -19.42
N LEU A 161 9.33 -4.22 -18.50
CA LEU A 161 10.60 -4.17 -17.74
C LEU A 161 10.85 -5.50 -16.99
N ASP A 162 9.78 -6.10 -16.48
CA ASP A 162 9.75 -7.36 -15.74
C ASP A 162 10.27 -8.53 -16.61
N LEU A 163 9.73 -8.69 -17.82
CA LEU A 163 10.06 -9.79 -18.74
C LEU A 163 11.48 -9.67 -19.33
N GLN A 164 11.93 -8.45 -19.58
CA GLN A 164 13.19 -8.21 -20.24
C GLN A 164 14.38 -8.42 -19.30
N ALA A 165 14.30 -7.96 -18.06
CA ALA A 165 15.38 -8.15 -17.10
C ALA A 165 15.56 -9.64 -16.75
N MET A 166 14.48 -10.42 -16.73
CA MET A 166 14.54 -11.88 -16.60
C MET A 166 15.20 -12.55 -17.82
N GLU A 167 14.89 -12.10 -19.04
CA GLU A 167 15.48 -12.65 -20.26
C GLU A 167 16.98 -12.29 -20.39
N ASP A 168 17.36 -11.04 -20.08
CA ASP A 168 18.76 -10.59 -20.09
C ASP A 168 19.60 -11.37 -19.08
N GLN A 169 19.04 -11.66 -17.90
CA GLN A 169 19.70 -12.50 -16.91
C GLN A 169 19.82 -13.95 -17.39
N ARG A 170 18.75 -14.52 -17.96
CA ARG A 170 18.78 -15.87 -18.56
C ARG A 170 19.84 -15.98 -19.66
N GLN A 171 19.97 -14.96 -20.51
CA GLN A 171 20.98 -14.91 -21.57
C GLN A 171 22.40 -14.80 -21.01
N ARG A 172 22.62 -14.03 -19.95
CA ARG A 172 23.93 -13.93 -19.27
C ARG A 172 24.32 -15.24 -18.59
N GLU A 173 23.39 -15.86 -17.85
CA GLU A 173 23.61 -17.15 -17.20
C GLU A 173 23.87 -18.26 -18.23
N HIS A 174 23.11 -18.27 -19.33
CA HIS A 174 23.35 -19.18 -20.44
C HIS A 174 24.73 -18.95 -21.08
N SER A 175 25.12 -17.69 -21.30
CA SER A 175 26.43 -17.33 -21.85
C SER A 175 27.58 -17.71 -20.90
N ALA A 176 27.39 -17.54 -19.59
CA ALA A 176 28.34 -17.94 -18.56
C ALA A 176 28.47 -19.46 -18.44
N ALA A 177 27.36 -20.21 -18.54
CA ALA A 177 27.37 -21.68 -18.55
C ALA A 177 28.06 -22.26 -19.80
N VAL A 178 27.87 -21.61 -20.96
CA VAL A 178 28.60 -21.93 -22.20
C VAL A 178 30.10 -21.62 -22.05
N ALA A 179 30.46 -20.49 -21.45
CA ALA A 179 31.85 -20.13 -21.18
C ALA A 179 32.52 -21.05 -20.15
N ALA A 180 31.76 -21.53 -19.15
CA ALA A 180 32.19 -22.50 -18.16
C ALA A 180 32.22 -23.95 -18.68
N GLY A 181 31.97 -24.19 -19.97
CA GLY A 181 32.07 -25.51 -20.60
C GLY A 181 30.99 -26.52 -20.20
N HIS A 182 29.93 -26.07 -19.53
CA HIS A 182 28.83 -26.94 -19.08
C HIS A 182 27.83 -27.28 -20.21
N ILE A 183 27.92 -26.60 -21.37
CA ILE A 183 27.08 -26.86 -22.54
C ILE A 183 27.96 -27.06 -23.78
N PRO A 184 27.88 -28.21 -24.47
CA PRO A 184 28.67 -28.46 -25.69
C PRO A 184 28.25 -27.55 -26.85
N ARG A 185 29.25 -27.00 -27.56
CA ARG A 185 29.08 -25.98 -28.61
C ARG A 185 28.11 -26.35 -29.75
N ASN A 186 27.86 -27.64 -29.97
CA ASN A 186 26.98 -28.14 -31.04
C ASN A 186 25.48 -28.08 -30.70
N PHE A 187 25.11 -27.80 -29.45
CA PHE A 187 23.72 -27.55 -29.03
C PHE A 187 23.38 -26.06 -28.92
N ILE A 188 24.30 -25.17 -29.35
CA ILE A 188 24.05 -23.73 -29.42
C ILE A 188 23.12 -23.48 -30.61
N GLN A 189 21.80 -23.47 -30.36
CA GLN A 189 20.85 -22.93 -31.32
C GLN A 189 21.14 -21.42 -31.46
N GLN A 190 21.57 -20.99 -32.64
CA GLN A 190 21.62 -19.57 -32.95
C GLN A 190 20.18 -19.03 -32.89
N PRO A 191 19.91 -18.01 -32.06
CA PRO A 191 18.57 -17.42 -32.00
C PRO A 191 18.29 -16.78 -33.35
N ARG A 192 17.32 -17.32 -34.11
CA ARG A 192 16.85 -16.71 -35.35
C ARG A 192 16.29 -15.31 -35.00
N GLU A 193 16.59 -14.31 -35.82
CA GLU A 193 16.30 -12.86 -35.61
C GLU A 193 14.81 -12.44 -35.53
N THR A 194 13.92 -13.33 -35.13
CA THR A 194 12.49 -13.01 -35.03
C THR A 194 12.06 -13.14 -33.58
N VAL A 195 11.29 -12.15 -33.10
CA VAL A 195 10.92 -11.86 -31.70
C VAL A 195 12.01 -11.17 -30.84
N SER A 196 13.26 -11.63 -30.78
CA SER A 196 14.31 -10.94 -29.98
C SER A 196 14.68 -9.54 -30.50
N GLY A 197 14.64 -9.31 -31.82
CA GLY A 197 14.84 -7.97 -32.41
C GLY A 197 13.68 -7.00 -32.14
N LEU A 198 12.46 -7.52 -31.93
CA LEU A 198 11.31 -6.72 -31.50
C LEU A 198 11.37 -6.42 -30.00
N LEU A 199 11.83 -7.38 -29.19
CA LEU A 199 12.07 -7.20 -27.76
C LEU A 199 13.26 -6.26 -27.46
N GLY A 200 14.31 -6.29 -28.29
CA GLY A 200 15.44 -5.36 -28.21
C GLY A 200 15.04 -3.92 -28.56
N ARG A 201 14.07 -3.73 -29.48
CA ARG A 201 13.48 -2.41 -29.74
C ARG A 201 12.64 -1.93 -28.56
N THR A 202 11.85 -2.81 -27.93
CA THR A 202 11.11 -2.45 -26.71
C THR A 202 12.04 -2.14 -25.54
N SER A 203 13.21 -2.78 -25.46
CA SER A 203 14.22 -2.50 -24.43
C SER A 203 14.74 -1.07 -24.49
N GLN A 204 15.25 -0.66 -25.65
CA GLN A 204 15.73 0.70 -25.84
C GLN A 204 14.59 1.71 -25.63
N GLN A 205 13.39 1.42 -26.12
CA GLN A 205 12.21 2.25 -25.88
C GLN A 205 11.86 2.39 -24.40
N ASN A 206 11.95 1.33 -23.61
CA ASN A 206 11.70 1.37 -22.17
C ASN A 206 12.76 2.20 -21.45
N HIS A 207 14.03 2.07 -21.83
CA HIS A 207 15.10 2.93 -21.31
C HIS A 207 14.87 4.40 -21.65
N PHE A 208 14.54 4.74 -22.90
CA PHE A 208 14.20 6.12 -23.27
C PHE A 208 12.97 6.65 -22.52
N ARG A 209 11.96 5.81 -22.27
CA ARG A 209 10.77 6.19 -21.49
C ARG A 209 11.10 6.42 -20.02
N ILE A 210 11.87 5.53 -19.39
CA ILE A 210 12.34 5.73 -18.02
C ILE A 210 13.19 7.01 -17.94
N ASP A 211 14.07 7.21 -18.92
CA ASP A 211 14.89 8.41 -18.99
C ASP A 211 14.01 9.67 -19.11
N ALA A 212 13.01 9.69 -19.99
CA ALA A 212 12.04 10.79 -20.06
C ALA A 212 11.30 11.01 -18.74
N LEU A 213 10.75 9.96 -18.11
CA LEU A 213 10.00 10.07 -16.85
C LEU A 213 10.87 10.57 -15.68
N THR A 214 12.12 10.11 -15.61
CA THR A 214 13.07 10.58 -14.59
C THR A 214 13.49 12.02 -14.84
N GLY A 215 13.66 12.44 -16.09
CA GLY A 215 13.92 13.84 -16.45
C GLY A 215 12.75 14.75 -16.09
N GLU A 216 11.53 14.35 -16.47
CA GLU A 216 10.28 15.05 -16.13
C GLU A 216 10.08 15.25 -14.62
N PHE A 217 10.60 14.33 -13.79
CA PHE A 217 10.49 14.43 -12.34
C PHE A 217 11.63 15.20 -11.68
N PHE A 218 12.88 14.86 -12.00
CA PHE A 218 14.04 15.39 -11.28
C PHE A 218 14.46 16.78 -11.76
N GLU A 219 14.36 17.09 -13.05
CA GLU A 219 14.83 18.37 -13.59
C GLU A 219 14.02 19.57 -13.06
N PRO A 220 12.67 19.51 -12.96
CA PRO A 220 11.92 20.61 -12.37
C PRO A 220 12.24 20.85 -10.89
N LEU A 221 12.47 19.77 -10.13
CA LEU A 221 12.82 19.86 -8.70
C LEU A 221 14.24 20.42 -8.51
N GLU A 222 15.20 20.02 -9.35
CA GLU A 222 16.55 20.58 -9.37
C GLU A 222 16.54 22.07 -9.73
N ALA A 223 15.74 22.46 -10.73
CA ALA A 223 15.58 23.85 -11.14
C ALA A 223 14.93 24.70 -10.04
N MET A 224 13.89 24.18 -9.37
CA MET A 224 13.21 24.84 -8.26
C MET A 224 14.14 25.01 -7.05
N LEU A 225 14.90 23.96 -6.68
CA LEU A 225 15.89 24.03 -5.61
C LEU A 225 16.91 25.13 -5.91
N GLY A 226 17.42 25.18 -7.14
CA GLY A 226 18.41 26.19 -7.54
C GLY A 226 19.52 26.27 -6.50
N GLN A 227 19.93 27.48 -6.11
CA GLN A 227 20.92 27.74 -5.03
C GLN A 227 20.35 27.81 -3.61
N LYS A 228 19.07 27.49 -3.42
CA LYS A 228 18.41 27.58 -2.12
C LYS A 228 18.78 26.38 -1.24
N SER A 229 18.57 26.56 0.07
CA SER A 229 18.77 25.48 1.05
C SER A 229 17.55 24.56 1.18
N SER A 230 16.35 25.07 0.91
CA SER A 230 15.07 24.36 0.80
C SER A 230 14.42 24.65 -0.56
N LEU A 231 13.35 23.91 -0.91
CA LEU A 231 12.71 24.02 -2.23
C LEU A 231 12.03 25.39 -2.45
N LEU A 232 11.23 25.85 -1.48
CA LEU A 232 10.52 27.12 -1.57
C LEU A 232 11.30 28.23 -0.87
N ALA A 233 11.38 28.14 0.46
CA ALA A 233 11.99 29.14 1.32
C ALA A 233 13.53 29.07 1.31
N ALA A 234 14.18 30.22 1.55
CA ALA A 234 15.63 30.31 1.48
C ALA A 234 16.35 29.62 2.65
N SER A 235 15.72 29.49 3.82
CA SER A 235 16.39 29.04 5.06
C SER A 235 15.60 28.05 5.93
N THR A 236 14.27 27.99 5.83
CA THR A 236 13.43 27.08 6.63
C THR A 236 12.83 25.97 5.76
N PRO A 237 12.73 24.72 6.25
CA PRO A 237 12.03 23.66 5.54
C PRO A 237 10.51 23.83 5.68
N SER A 238 9.79 23.63 4.59
CA SER A 238 8.34 23.66 4.47
C SER A 238 7.73 22.25 4.50
N SER A 239 6.40 22.16 4.49
CA SER A 239 5.72 20.85 4.32
C SER A 239 6.06 20.19 2.98
N LEU A 240 6.29 20.96 1.90
CA LEU A 240 6.75 20.44 0.61
C LEU A 240 8.10 19.74 0.73
N ASP A 241 9.03 20.31 1.51
CA ASP A 241 10.35 19.73 1.74
C ASP A 241 10.24 18.37 2.45
N CYS A 242 9.24 18.20 3.32
CA CYS A 242 8.93 16.94 3.99
C CYS A 242 8.42 15.89 3.00
N VAL A 243 7.47 16.27 2.13
CA VAL A 243 6.94 15.40 1.06
C VAL A 243 8.07 15.00 0.11
N ALA A 244 8.81 15.97 -0.41
CA ALA A 244 9.94 15.73 -1.30
C ALA A 244 10.98 14.82 -0.67
N LEU A 245 11.33 15.03 0.61
CA LEU A 245 12.27 14.15 1.31
C LEU A 245 11.78 12.70 1.34
N GLY A 246 10.50 12.45 1.57
CA GLY A 246 9.95 11.09 1.61
C GLY A 246 10.13 10.36 0.28
N TYR A 247 9.75 10.99 -0.83
CA TYR A 247 9.85 10.40 -2.17
C TYR A 247 11.30 10.29 -2.65
N LEU A 248 12.11 11.35 -2.48
CA LEU A 248 13.50 11.39 -2.94
C LEU A 248 14.40 10.46 -2.11
N SER A 249 14.12 10.27 -0.82
CA SER A 249 14.87 9.31 0.01
C SER A 249 14.71 7.89 -0.53
N LEU A 250 13.50 7.48 -0.90
CA LEU A 250 13.26 6.16 -1.50
C LEU A 250 13.85 6.04 -2.92
N ALA A 251 14.02 7.13 -3.64
CA ALA A 251 14.70 7.13 -4.93
C ALA A 251 16.23 6.99 -4.79
N LEU A 252 16.84 7.57 -3.75
CA LEU A 252 18.29 7.73 -3.62
C LEU A 252 18.97 6.68 -2.73
N ILE A 253 18.35 6.35 -1.59
CA ILE A 253 19.01 5.62 -0.49
C ILE A 253 18.97 4.09 -0.67
N PRO A 254 17.86 3.47 -1.10
CA PRO A 254 17.78 2.02 -1.19
C PRO A 254 18.90 1.40 -2.05
N ASP A 255 19.51 0.35 -1.51
CA ASP A 255 20.49 -0.42 -2.25
C ASP A 255 19.80 -1.57 -3.00
N LEU A 256 19.31 -1.23 -4.19
CA LEU A 256 18.52 -2.13 -5.03
C LEU A 256 19.40 -2.90 -6.01
N THR A 257 18.95 -4.10 -6.37
CA THR A 257 19.60 -4.93 -7.39
C THR A 257 19.78 -4.19 -8.72
N GLN A 258 18.77 -3.41 -9.12
CA GLN A 258 18.82 -2.48 -10.25
C GLN A 258 18.64 -1.04 -9.76
N PRO A 259 19.73 -0.26 -9.62
CA PRO A 259 19.70 1.08 -9.04
C PRO A 259 19.42 2.19 -10.09
N TRP A 260 18.65 1.89 -11.15
CA TRP A 260 18.44 2.84 -12.26
C TRP A 260 17.83 4.18 -11.82
N LEU A 261 16.97 4.19 -10.81
CA LEU A 261 16.32 5.40 -10.29
C LEU A 261 17.33 6.28 -9.53
N ARG A 262 18.15 5.65 -8.69
CA ARG A 262 19.24 6.30 -7.95
C ARG A 262 20.27 6.92 -8.89
N ASP A 263 20.66 6.16 -9.92
CA ASP A 263 21.65 6.60 -10.89
C ASP A 263 21.11 7.76 -11.75
N ALA A 264 19.84 7.70 -12.16
CA ALA A 264 19.17 8.79 -12.86
C ALA A 264 19.09 10.07 -12.02
N MET A 265 18.75 9.96 -10.73
CA MET A 265 18.72 11.11 -9.82
C MET A 265 20.10 11.76 -9.67
N ARG A 266 21.16 10.94 -9.47
CA ARG A 266 22.53 11.45 -9.34
C ARG A 266 23.05 12.10 -10.62
N ALA A 267 22.67 11.57 -11.78
CA ALA A 267 23.09 12.09 -13.08
C ALA A 267 22.37 13.40 -13.45
N LYS A 268 21.05 13.47 -13.25
CA LYS A 268 20.22 14.60 -13.70
C LYS A 268 20.08 15.71 -12.65
N ALA A 269 20.08 15.34 -11.37
CA ALA A 269 19.81 16.25 -10.26
C ALA A 269 20.83 16.04 -9.11
N PRO A 270 22.11 16.40 -9.35
CA PRO A 270 23.16 16.21 -8.36
C PRO A 270 22.95 17.07 -7.11
N ARG A 271 22.35 18.27 -7.24
CA ARG A 271 22.13 19.16 -6.09
C ARG A 271 20.96 18.68 -5.26
N LEU A 272 19.92 18.16 -5.90
CA LEU A 272 18.79 17.50 -5.25
C LEU A 272 19.25 16.26 -4.48
N SER A 273 20.22 15.51 -5.01
CA SER A 273 20.85 14.39 -4.30
C SER A 273 21.54 14.84 -3.02
N ALA A 274 22.36 15.91 -3.10
CA ALA A 274 23.01 16.49 -1.92
C ALA A 274 22.01 17.10 -0.92
N TYR A 275 20.94 17.72 -1.41
CA TYR A 275 19.83 18.23 -0.61
C TYR A 275 19.13 17.10 0.15
N THR A 276 18.83 15.99 -0.52
CA THR A 276 18.14 14.84 0.06
C THR A 276 18.95 14.23 1.20
N GLU A 277 20.26 14.02 1.01
CA GLU A 277 21.13 13.51 2.09
C GLU A 277 21.23 14.50 3.27
N ARG A 278 21.35 15.81 3.01
CA ARG A 278 21.36 16.83 4.07
C ARG A 278 20.07 16.81 4.90
N MET A 279 18.92 16.82 4.22
CA MET A 279 17.61 16.80 4.85
C MET A 279 17.35 15.51 5.61
N ARG A 280 17.77 14.37 5.06
CA ARG A 280 17.73 13.06 5.71
C ARG A 280 18.52 13.07 7.01
N THR A 281 19.76 13.56 6.99
CA THR A 281 20.59 13.66 8.20
C THR A 281 19.96 14.57 9.24
N SER A 282 19.35 15.68 8.83
CA SER A 282 18.66 16.59 9.74
C SER A 282 17.42 15.97 10.38
N CYS A 283 16.62 15.21 9.62
CA CYS A 283 15.32 14.68 10.09
C CYS A 283 15.44 13.31 10.76
N PHE A 284 16.28 12.43 10.22
CA PHE A 284 16.38 11.02 10.63
C PHE A 284 17.72 10.70 11.32
N GLY A 285 18.68 11.62 11.33
CA GLY A 285 20.02 11.42 11.87
C GLY A 285 20.99 10.72 10.91
N GLU A 286 22.27 10.68 11.28
CA GLU A 286 23.34 10.07 10.47
C GLU A 286 23.30 8.54 10.47
N THR A 287 22.77 7.94 11.54
CA THR A 287 22.73 6.49 11.74
C THR A 287 21.77 5.82 10.76
N ARG A 288 22.16 4.66 10.22
CA ARG A 288 21.28 3.82 9.40
C ARG A 288 20.17 3.23 10.28
N ILE A 289 18.93 3.36 9.85
CA ILE A 289 17.79 2.87 10.62
C ILE A 289 17.46 1.44 10.19
N GLU A 290 17.71 0.52 11.11
CA GLU A 290 17.37 -0.90 11.01
C GLU A 290 16.11 -1.24 11.82
N ALA A 291 15.51 -2.40 11.52
CA ALA A 291 14.30 -2.90 12.19
C ALA A 291 14.43 -2.97 13.73
N VAL A 292 15.64 -3.23 14.26
CA VAL A 292 15.89 -3.30 15.71
C VAL A 292 15.54 -2.00 16.45
N HIS A 293 15.68 -0.84 15.80
CA HIS A 293 15.33 0.45 16.42
C HIS A 293 13.83 0.57 16.67
N ALA A 294 13.01 0.00 15.78
CA ALA A 294 11.57 0.09 15.85
C ALA A 294 10.95 -0.97 16.76
N PHE A 295 11.44 -2.21 16.71
CA PHE A 295 10.85 -3.34 17.45
C PHE A 295 11.47 -3.57 18.83
N SER A 296 12.74 -3.19 19.03
CA SER A 296 13.47 -3.41 20.28
C SER A 296 14.30 -2.18 20.68
N PRO A 297 13.66 -1.01 20.90
CA PRO A 297 14.34 0.27 21.11
C PRO A 297 15.28 0.27 22.32
N GLU A 298 15.00 -0.54 23.35
CA GLU A 298 15.83 -0.65 24.56
C GLU A 298 17.21 -1.30 24.31
N SER A 299 17.30 -2.13 23.27
CA SER A 299 18.53 -2.86 22.90
C SER A 299 19.28 -2.26 21.72
N ALA A 300 18.65 -1.28 21.04
CA ALA A 300 19.14 -0.71 19.80
C ALA A 300 20.20 0.38 20.07
N PRO A 301 21.09 0.66 19.10
CA PRO A 301 21.98 1.81 19.19
C PRO A 301 21.16 3.12 19.21
N PRO A 302 21.75 4.22 19.72
CA PRO A 302 21.03 5.47 19.89
C PRO A 302 20.53 5.98 18.53
N SER A 303 19.21 6.18 18.44
CA SER A 303 18.56 6.75 17.28
C SER A 303 18.04 8.16 17.60
N SER A 304 17.93 9.00 16.57
CA SER A 304 17.45 10.38 16.72
C SER A 304 15.93 10.46 16.93
N LEU A 305 15.20 9.41 16.52
CA LEU A 305 13.74 9.35 16.47
C LEU A 305 13.17 8.71 17.75
N PRO A 306 12.01 9.19 18.25
CA PRO A 306 11.40 8.71 19.48
C PRO A 306 10.62 7.40 19.25
N TRP A 307 11.34 6.30 18.97
CA TRP A 307 10.72 5.00 18.70
C TRP A 307 10.02 4.43 19.93
N ARG A 308 8.85 3.83 19.68
CA ARG A 308 8.10 3.02 20.61
C ARG A 308 7.77 1.68 19.97
N ALA A 309 8.06 0.59 20.69
CA ALA A 309 7.74 -0.74 20.24
C ALA A 309 6.23 -0.89 20.03
N PRO A 310 5.79 -1.50 18.90
CA PRO A 310 4.37 -1.71 18.63
C PRO A 310 3.74 -2.64 19.68
N GLY A 311 2.45 -2.43 19.96
CA GLY A 311 1.68 -3.33 20.81
C GLY A 311 1.63 -4.75 20.23
N ARG A 312 1.48 -5.77 21.08
CA ARG A 312 1.32 -7.17 20.64
C ARG A 312 0.01 -7.30 19.86
N ILE A 313 0.04 -7.97 18.71
CA ILE A 313 -1.13 -8.18 17.85
C ILE A 313 -2.16 -9.05 18.57
N SER A 314 -3.44 -8.66 18.52
CA SER A 314 -4.56 -9.43 19.06
C SER A 314 -4.95 -10.58 18.12
N VAL A 315 -5.37 -11.71 18.69
CA VAL A 315 -5.81 -12.90 17.94
C VAL A 315 -6.99 -12.57 17.00
N THR A 316 -7.85 -11.64 17.42
CA THR A 316 -8.99 -11.16 16.64
C THR A 316 -8.54 -10.47 15.36
N ALA A 317 -7.53 -9.59 15.42
CA ALA A 317 -6.97 -8.92 14.24
C ALA A 317 -6.38 -9.90 13.22
N VAL A 318 -5.73 -10.97 13.69
CA VAL A 318 -5.21 -12.05 12.82
C VAL A 318 -6.37 -12.78 12.13
N GLY A 319 -7.41 -13.15 12.88
CA GLY A 319 -8.57 -13.88 12.36
C GLY A 319 -9.36 -13.08 11.32
N THR A 320 -9.62 -11.80 11.60
CA THR A 320 -10.33 -10.91 10.66
C THR A 320 -9.53 -10.70 9.37
N THR A 321 -8.20 -10.56 9.46
CA THR A 321 -7.35 -10.38 8.28
C THR A 321 -7.30 -11.62 7.38
N LEU A 322 -7.30 -12.82 7.96
CA LEU A 322 -7.40 -14.06 7.20
C LEU A 322 -8.76 -14.21 6.53
N LEU A 323 -9.85 -13.95 7.27
CA LEU A 323 -11.21 -14.02 6.73
C LEU A 323 -11.41 -13.01 5.60
N SER A 324 -10.99 -11.75 5.76
CA SER A 324 -11.12 -10.73 4.72
C SER A 324 -10.30 -11.06 3.48
N THR A 325 -9.08 -11.56 3.65
CA THR A 325 -8.23 -11.97 2.52
C THR A 325 -8.83 -13.16 1.76
N LEU A 326 -9.41 -14.12 2.47
CA LEU A 326 -10.10 -15.25 1.83
C LEU A 326 -11.38 -14.76 1.14
N ALA A 327 -12.14 -13.86 1.75
CA ALA A 327 -13.31 -13.25 1.13
C ALA A 327 -12.97 -12.48 -0.16
N ASP A 328 -11.86 -11.75 -0.19
CA ASP A 328 -11.38 -11.03 -1.38
C ASP A 328 -10.92 -11.97 -2.51
N SER A 329 -10.28 -13.08 -2.15
CA SER A 329 -9.68 -14.03 -3.11
C SER A 329 -10.66 -15.07 -3.62
N THR A 330 -11.84 -15.17 -3.02
CA THR A 330 -12.88 -16.11 -3.41
C THR A 330 -13.88 -15.43 -4.35
N PRO A 331 -14.24 -16.04 -5.48
CA PRO A 331 -15.11 -15.43 -6.48
C PRO A 331 -16.60 -15.36 -6.06
N PHE A 332 -16.92 -15.34 -4.76
CA PHE A 332 -18.28 -15.42 -4.24
C PHE A 332 -19.22 -14.36 -4.84
N LEU A 333 -18.76 -13.11 -4.97
CA LEU A 333 -19.58 -12.04 -5.55
C LEU A 333 -19.86 -12.23 -7.04
N SER A 334 -18.94 -12.85 -7.79
CA SER A 334 -19.16 -13.13 -9.21
C SER A 334 -20.15 -14.29 -9.40
N GLU A 335 -20.11 -15.29 -8.51
CA GLU A 335 -21.07 -16.38 -8.44
C GLU A 335 -22.46 -15.91 -8.03
N ILE A 336 -22.57 -15.02 -7.04
CA ILE A 336 -23.83 -14.39 -6.65
C ILE A 336 -24.45 -13.63 -7.83
N ARG A 337 -23.66 -12.79 -8.52
CA ARG A 337 -24.14 -12.04 -9.70
C ARG A 337 -24.58 -12.98 -10.83
N ARG A 338 -23.81 -14.04 -11.10
CA ARG A 338 -24.17 -15.06 -12.11
C ARG A 338 -25.48 -15.77 -11.75
N ASN A 339 -25.63 -16.18 -10.49
CA ASN A 339 -26.84 -16.87 -10.02
C ASN A 339 -28.06 -15.95 -10.01
N ASN A 340 -27.90 -14.67 -9.68
CA ASN A 340 -28.98 -13.69 -9.75
C ASN A 340 -29.40 -13.38 -11.21
N ARG A 341 -28.44 -13.30 -12.14
CA ARG A 341 -28.73 -13.18 -13.58
C ARG A 341 -29.48 -14.40 -14.11
N LEU A 342 -29.04 -15.60 -13.75
CA LEU A 342 -29.72 -16.84 -14.12
C LEU A 342 -31.15 -16.90 -13.58
N LYS A 343 -31.40 -16.42 -12.35
CA LYS A 343 -32.77 -16.33 -11.80
C LYS A 343 -33.62 -15.29 -12.54
N GLN A 344 -33.08 -14.11 -12.85
CA GLN A 344 -33.78 -13.09 -13.61
C GLN A 344 -34.12 -13.55 -15.05
N GLU A 345 -33.22 -14.29 -15.70
CA GLU A 345 -33.48 -14.88 -17.02
C GLU A 345 -34.58 -15.93 -16.95
N VAL A 346 -34.61 -16.78 -15.91
CA VAL A 346 -35.66 -17.78 -15.69
C VAL A 346 -37.03 -17.16 -15.36
N GLU A 347 -37.04 -16.04 -14.63
CA GLU A 347 -38.26 -15.30 -14.24
C GLU A 347 -38.79 -14.38 -15.33
N SER A 348 -37.96 -14.03 -16.32
CA SER A 348 -38.40 -13.20 -17.44
C SER A 348 -39.40 -13.95 -18.35
N VAL A 349 -40.51 -13.26 -18.64
CA VAL A 349 -41.64 -13.79 -19.44
C VAL A 349 -41.25 -14.12 -20.89
N ASP A 350 -40.14 -13.57 -21.37
CA ASP A 350 -39.66 -13.65 -22.76
C ASP A 350 -38.49 -14.64 -22.96
N SER A 351 -38.19 -15.48 -21.97
CA SER A 351 -37.00 -16.35 -21.97
C SER A 351 -37.04 -17.50 -22.99
N GLY A 352 -38.19 -17.77 -23.64
CA GLY A 352 -38.32 -18.84 -24.63
C GLY A 352 -38.11 -20.26 -24.08
N LEU A 353 -37.88 -20.42 -22.77
CA LEU A 353 -37.55 -21.68 -22.12
C LEU A 353 -38.80 -22.53 -21.88
N SER A 354 -38.71 -23.82 -22.22
CA SER A 354 -39.74 -24.80 -21.91
C SER A 354 -39.87 -25.00 -20.39
N PRO A 355 -41.03 -25.48 -19.89
CA PRO A 355 -41.24 -25.70 -18.46
C PRO A 355 -40.20 -26.63 -17.81
N ARG A 356 -39.66 -27.59 -18.57
CA ARG A 356 -38.59 -28.50 -18.11
C ARG A 356 -37.24 -27.81 -18.02
N GLU A 357 -36.93 -26.93 -18.96
CA GLU A 357 -35.68 -26.17 -18.95
C GLU A 357 -35.67 -25.14 -17.82
N ARG A 358 -36.79 -24.47 -17.54
CA ARG A 358 -36.90 -23.58 -16.38
C ARG A 358 -36.66 -24.31 -15.07
N ALA A 359 -37.25 -25.49 -14.90
CA ALA A 359 -37.03 -26.33 -13.72
C ALA A 359 -35.57 -26.79 -13.59
N ALA A 360 -34.92 -27.13 -14.71
CA ALA A 360 -33.50 -27.52 -14.70
C ALA A 360 -32.58 -26.36 -14.33
N VAL A 361 -32.83 -25.16 -14.88
CA VAL A 361 -32.02 -23.95 -14.58
C VAL A 361 -32.25 -23.46 -13.15
N SER A 362 -33.49 -23.51 -12.64
CA SER A 362 -33.76 -23.15 -11.24
C SER A 362 -33.11 -24.14 -10.27
N MET A 363 -33.16 -25.45 -10.56
CA MET A 363 -32.45 -26.47 -9.79
C MET A 363 -30.94 -26.27 -9.80
N TYR A 364 -30.35 -25.91 -10.95
CA TYR A 364 -28.93 -25.59 -11.06
C TYR A 364 -28.56 -24.34 -10.25
N ALA A 365 -29.37 -23.28 -10.31
CA ALA A 365 -29.15 -22.07 -9.53
C ALA A 365 -29.22 -22.31 -8.02
N ASP A 366 -30.17 -23.14 -7.55
CA ASP A 366 -30.30 -23.48 -6.13
C ASP A 366 -29.19 -24.43 -5.66
N ALA A 367 -28.73 -25.36 -6.50
CA ALA A 367 -27.56 -26.19 -6.20
C ALA A 367 -26.28 -25.33 -6.08
N SER A 368 -26.07 -24.38 -7.02
CA SER A 368 -24.94 -23.47 -6.97
C SER A 368 -24.95 -22.56 -5.73
N LYS A 369 -26.13 -22.13 -5.25
CA LYS A 369 -26.23 -21.41 -3.97
C LYS A 369 -25.82 -22.27 -2.77
N LYS A 370 -26.22 -23.55 -2.74
CA LYS A 370 -25.82 -24.47 -1.67
C LYS A 370 -24.31 -24.70 -1.68
N ASP A 371 -23.73 -24.92 -2.86
CA ASP A 371 -22.27 -25.08 -3.01
C ASP A 371 -21.52 -23.84 -2.53
N MET A 372 -22.04 -22.65 -2.81
CA MET A 372 -21.49 -21.38 -2.30
C MET A 372 -21.51 -21.33 -0.76
N TYR A 373 -22.63 -21.63 -0.11
CA TYR A 373 -22.70 -21.64 1.36
C TYR A 373 -21.80 -22.71 2.00
N VAL A 374 -21.70 -23.89 1.40
CA VAL A 374 -20.79 -24.95 1.85
C VAL A 374 -19.34 -24.50 1.72
N SER A 375 -18.98 -23.83 0.62
CA SER A 375 -17.65 -23.26 0.43
C SER A 375 -17.32 -22.18 1.47
N VAL A 376 -18.24 -21.25 1.73
CA VAL A 376 -18.08 -20.24 2.79
C VAL A 376 -17.92 -20.90 4.16
N ALA A 377 -18.77 -21.87 4.50
CA ALA A 377 -18.70 -22.58 5.77
C ALA A 377 -17.38 -23.37 5.94
N ALA A 378 -16.90 -24.01 4.88
CA ALA A 378 -15.63 -24.72 4.88
C ALA A 378 -14.44 -23.77 5.07
N VAL A 379 -14.46 -22.59 4.44
CA VAL A 379 -13.45 -21.55 4.61
C VAL A 379 -13.45 -21.03 6.04
N VAL A 380 -14.61 -20.63 6.58
CA VAL A 380 -14.73 -20.13 7.96
C VAL A 380 -14.29 -21.20 8.97
N GLY A 381 -14.75 -22.44 8.79
CA GLY A 381 -14.35 -23.58 9.63
C GLY A 381 -12.85 -23.86 9.56
N GLY A 382 -12.24 -23.78 8.37
CA GLY A 382 -10.81 -23.95 8.16
C GLY A 382 -9.96 -22.86 8.85
N VAL A 383 -10.38 -21.59 8.74
CA VAL A 383 -9.71 -20.48 9.45
C VAL A 383 -9.83 -20.63 10.96
N ALA A 384 -11.03 -20.96 11.46
CA ALA A 384 -11.26 -21.18 12.89
C ALA A 384 -10.38 -22.32 13.43
N ALA A 385 -10.28 -23.43 12.69
CA ALA A 385 -9.41 -24.56 13.04
C ALA A 385 -7.92 -24.17 13.04
N LEU A 386 -7.48 -23.39 12.05
CA LEU A 386 -6.09 -22.90 11.97
C LEU A 386 -5.75 -21.97 13.13
N VAL A 387 -6.60 -20.98 13.42
CA VAL A 387 -6.42 -20.05 14.54
C VAL A 387 -6.41 -20.80 15.87
N GLY A 388 -7.32 -21.78 16.04
CA GLY A 388 -7.34 -22.66 17.22
C GLY A 388 -6.06 -23.48 17.38
N TYR A 389 -5.52 -24.02 16.28
CA TYR A 389 -4.23 -24.72 16.29
C TYR A 389 -3.06 -23.80 16.65
N MET A 390 -3.02 -22.59 16.08
CA MET A 390 -1.96 -21.62 16.38
C MET A 390 -1.95 -21.18 17.83
N PHE A 391 -3.13 -21.05 18.43
CA PHE A 391 -3.28 -20.81 19.86
C PHE A 391 -2.72 -21.99 20.67
N HIS A 392 -3.10 -23.22 20.32
CA HIS A 392 -2.58 -24.43 20.97
C HIS A 392 -1.05 -24.57 20.87
N ALA A 393 -0.48 -24.19 19.72
CA ALA A 393 0.97 -24.24 19.47
C ALA A 393 1.76 -23.08 20.12
N GLY A 394 1.09 -22.12 20.76
CA GLY A 394 1.72 -20.97 21.42
C GLY A 394 2.29 -19.92 20.45
N LEU A 395 1.85 -19.93 19.19
CA LEU A 395 2.31 -18.96 18.17
C LEU A 395 1.64 -17.58 18.32
N ILE A 396 0.51 -17.51 19.02
CA ILE A 396 -0.22 -16.27 19.29
C ILE A 396 -0.64 -16.27 20.77
N ALA A 397 -0.50 -15.13 21.44
CA ALA A 397 -0.96 -14.93 22.82
C ALA A 397 -2.27 -14.12 22.83
N ILE A 398 -3.23 -14.52 23.67
CA ILE A 398 -4.45 -13.73 23.90
C ILE A 398 -4.06 -12.50 24.73
N SER A 399 -4.17 -11.30 24.15
CA SER A 399 -4.36 -10.08 24.93
C SER A 399 -5.86 -9.87 25.08
N SER A 400 -6.39 -10.05 26.28
CA SER A 400 -7.76 -9.65 26.60
C SER A 400 -7.82 -8.12 26.67
N GLY A 401 -8.13 -7.48 25.53
CA GLY A 401 -8.70 -6.15 25.53
C GLY A 401 -10.20 -6.30 25.78
N GLU A 402 -10.69 -5.73 26.87
CA GLU A 402 -12.11 -5.60 27.15
C GLU A 402 -12.71 -4.60 26.14
N ASP A 403 -13.21 -5.10 25.02
CA ASP A 403 -14.16 -4.35 24.19
C ASP A 403 -15.57 -4.80 24.63
N GLU A 404 -16.27 -3.93 25.36
CA GLU A 404 -17.68 -4.12 25.70
C GLU A 404 -18.50 -4.26 24.40
N PRO A 405 -19.38 -5.27 24.27
CA PRO A 405 -20.21 -5.40 23.07
C PRO A 405 -21.28 -4.30 23.06
N GLU A 406 -21.22 -3.42 22.05
CA GLU A 406 -22.33 -2.55 21.68
C GLU A 406 -23.53 -3.42 21.29
N GLU A 407 -24.65 -3.23 21.98
CA GLU A 407 -25.93 -3.89 21.69
C GLU A 407 -26.47 -3.35 20.34
N GLU A 408 -26.49 -4.19 19.30
CA GLU A 408 -27.20 -3.90 18.05
C GLU A 408 -28.71 -4.05 18.29
N GLU A 409 -29.44 -2.92 18.29
CA GLU A 409 -30.90 -2.90 18.25
C GLU A 409 -31.40 -3.43 16.88
N GLU A 410 -32.10 -4.56 16.90
CA GLU A 410 -32.80 -5.12 15.73
C GLU A 410 -34.01 -4.24 15.36
N GLU A 411 -33.88 -3.40 14.33
CA GLU A 411 -35.03 -2.69 13.74
C GLU A 411 -35.69 -3.54 12.63
N PHE A 412 -36.82 -4.13 12.99
CA PHE A 412 -37.69 -4.96 12.15
C PHE A 412 -38.48 -4.06 11.18
N SER A 413 -38.18 -4.09 9.87
CA SER A 413 -38.97 -3.40 8.84
C SER A 413 -39.82 -4.41 8.05
N ASP A 414 -41.04 -4.64 8.51
CA ASP A 414 -42.08 -5.39 7.81
C ASP A 414 -43.08 -4.39 7.21
N TYR A 415 -43.00 -4.13 5.90
CA TYR A 415 -44.06 -3.45 5.14
C TYR A 415 -43.93 -3.81 3.66
N LEU A 416 -44.80 -4.72 3.21
CA LEU A 416 -45.41 -4.75 1.87
C LEU A 416 -46.43 -5.89 1.83
N ASP A 417 -47.69 -5.61 2.11
CA ASP A 417 -48.76 -6.20 1.32
C ASP A 417 -49.96 -5.25 1.23
N SER A 418 -50.21 -4.78 0.02
CA SER A 418 -51.37 -3.99 -0.35
C SER A 418 -52.00 -4.65 -1.57
N GLY A 419 -53.14 -5.29 -1.38
CA GLY A 419 -53.98 -5.74 -2.51
C GLY A 419 -55.06 -6.74 -2.13
N GLU A 420 -56.22 -6.25 -1.63
CA GLU A 420 -57.53 -6.39 -2.29
C GLU A 420 -58.70 -6.15 -1.32
N GLN A 421 -59.57 -5.22 -1.70
CA GLN A 421 -60.91 -4.94 -1.17
C GLN A 421 -61.98 -5.83 -1.86
N PRO A 422 -63.31 -5.70 -1.63
CA PRO A 422 -64.10 -5.30 -0.45
C PRO A 422 -65.28 -6.30 -0.16
N LYS A 423 -66.02 -6.13 0.95
CA LYS A 423 -67.50 -5.94 0.98
C LYS A 423 -68.17 -6.08 2.36
N VAL A 424 -68.95 -5.04 2.67
CA VAL A 424 -70.35 -5.01 3.19
C VAL A 424 -70.62 -5.08 4.70
N ALA A 425 -71.23 -3.97 5.16
CA ALA A 425 -72.20 -3.79 6.26
C ALA A 425 -71.66 -3.97 7.69
N ASP A 426 -72.09 -3.23 8.71
CA ASP A 426 -73.04 -2.12 8.86
C ASP A 426 -72.83 -1.58 10.30
N PHE A 427 -73.21 -0.33 10.52
CA PHE A 427 -73.83 0.19 11.74
C PHE A 427 -73.06 0.33 13.08
N LEU A 428 -73.04 1.60 13.55
CA LEU A 428 -73.13 2.10 14.93
C LEU A 428 -71.92 1.83 15.84
N SER A 429 -71.51 2.66 16.79
CA SER A 429 -71.92 3.94 17.39
C SER A 429 -70.78 4.22 18.39
N GLY A 430 -70.14 5.37 18.44
CA GLY A 430 -70.68 6.53 19.12
C GLY A 430 -69.95 6.74 20.45
N LEU A 431 -68.86 7.49 20.42
CA LEU A 431 -68.36 8.48 21.40
C LEU A 431 -66.96 8.95 21.01
#